data_AF-A0A6I2H1G9-F1
#
_entry.id   AF-A0A6I2H1G9-F1
#
_cell.length_a   1.000
_cell.length_b   1.000
_cell.length_c   1.000
_cell.angle_alpha   90.00
_cell.angle_beta   90.00
_cell.angle_gamma   90.00
#
_symmetry.space_group_name_H-M   'P 1'
#
loop_
_entity.id
_entity.type
_entity.pdbx_description
1 polymer ?
#
loop_
_entity_poly.entity_id
_entity_poly.type
_entity_poly.pdbx_seq_one_letter_code
_entity_poly.pdbx_strand_id
1 'polypeptide(L)'
;MPTRSPTSDAAGPHTAVGQWVDRLLQGFENRRSALPALLDEEGVRRFYLQHLEAELPALREAARQSGEALAPAAAQRFVDEAEGLVRGVVLPAYVRLAARYTARERNDFYRAPERFHALERVGLALAGMLAGLFVVWAPFIPLWSKEWVALFVVGGLLYPELRRWAATRTYEREVNALVHAADREASRLALGHLLTAPELSAAPEELPLPSMSPRHPNRST
;
A
#
# COMPACT_ATOMS: atom_id res chain seq x y z
N MET A 1 -22.19 32.48 -9.37
CA MET A 1 -21.67 31.14 -9.71
C MET A 1 -20.27 31.32 -10.27
N PRO A 2 -19.20 31.01 -9.53
CA PRO A 2 -17.86 31.05 -10.07
C PRO A 2 -17.58 29.78 -10.86
N THR A 3 -17.33 29.96 -12.15
CA THR A 3 -16.84 28.95 -13.09
C THR A 3 -15.41 28.57 -12.71
N ARG A 4 -15.20 27.34 -12.24
CA ARG A 4 -13.85 26.78 -12.14
C ARG A 4 -13.33 26.50 -13.56
N SER A 5 -12.33 27.26 -13.96
CA SER A 5 -11.50 26.94 -15.12
C SER A 5 -10.84 25.57 -14.93
N PRO A 6 -10.72 24.74 -15.98
CA PRO A 6 -9.92 23.53 -15.92
C PRO A 6 -8.45 23.94 -15.90
N THR A 7 -7.84 23.93 -14.71
CA THR A 7 -6.38 23.90 -14.62
C THR A 7 -5.93 22.59 -15.23
N SER A 8 -5.35 22.71 -16.43
CA SER A 8 -4.49 21.72 -17.07
C SER A 8 -3.25 21.50 -16.19
N ASP A 9 -3.41 20.77 -15.10
CA ASP A 9 -2.29 20.10 -14.44
C ASP A 9 -2.00 18.85 -15.24
N ALA A 10 -1.00 18.90 -16.13
CA ALA A 10 -0.40 17.69 -16.64
C ALA A 10 0.14 16.93 -15.42
N ALA A 11 -0.59 15.90 -14.97
CA ALA A 11 -0.24 15.10 -13.82
C ALA A 11 1.18 14.56 -14.05
N GLY A 12 2.15 15.05 -13.27
CA GLY A 12 3.52 14.65 -13.42
C GLY A 12 3.69 13.13 -13.23
N PRO A 13 4.80 12.55 -13.70
CA PRO A 13 5.08 11.11 -13.62
C PRO A 13 4.94 10.54 -12.19
N HIS A 14 5.21 11.35 -11.16
CA HIS A 14 5.01 10.99 -9.75
C HIS A 14 3.54 10.72 -9.40
N THR A 15 2.62 11.54 -9.90
CA THR A 15 1.18 11.41 -9.67
C THR A 15 0.63 10.17 -10.35
N ALA A 16 1.14 9.81 -11.53
CA ALA A 16 0.73 8.61 -12.26
C ALA A 16 1.08 7.31 -11.51
N VAL A 17 2.25 7.23 -10.86
CA VAL A 17 2.63 6.05 -10.07
C VAL A 17 1.90 5.98 -8.74
N GLY A 18 1.74 7.09 -8.03
CA GLY A 18 0.91 7.10 -6.81
C GLY A 18 -0.49 6.58 -7.11
N GLN A 19 -1.12 7.08 -8.18
CA GLN A 19 -2.43 6.61 -8.63
C GLN A 19 -2.45 5.13 -9.05
N TRP A 20 -1.38 4.63 -9.68
CA TRP A 20 -1.28 3.22 -10.03
C TRP A 20 -1.10 2.33 -8.79
N VAL A 21 -0.25 2.71 -7.83
CA VAL A 21 -0.06 2.00 -6.57
C VAL A 21 -1.36 1.98 -5.76
N ASP A 22 -2.06 3.10 -5.68
CA ASP A 22 -3.38 3.19 -5.03
C ASP A 22 -4.38 2.23 -5.69
N ARG A 23 -4.45 2.24 -7.04
CA ARG A 23 -5.33 1.34 -7.79
C ARG A 23 -4.95 -0.13 -7.57
N LEU A 24 -3.66 -0.44 -7.54
CA LEU A 24 -3.15 -1.79 -7.30
C LEU A 24 -3.53 -2.27 -5.90
N LEU A 25 -3.29 -1.46 -4.86
CA LEU A 25 -3.63 -1.78 -3.48
C LEU A 25 -5.14 -1.89 -3.29
N GLN A 26 -5.93 -1.03 -3.93
CA GLN A 26 -7.38 -1.18 -3.98
C GLN A 26 -7.80 -2.49 -4.67
N GLY A 27 -7.11 -2.87 -5.74
CA GLY A 27 -7.29 -4.13 -6.44
C GLY A 27 -6.97 -5.36 -5.57
N PHE A 28 -5.97 -5.24 -4.69
CA PHE A 28 -5.65 -6.25 -3.68
C PHE A 28 -6.74 -6.36 -2.61
N GLU A 29 -7.20 -5.23 -2.06
CA GLU A 29 -8.28 -5.21 -1.06
C GLU A 29 -9.57 -5.81 -1.60
N ASN A 30 -9.98 -5.42 -2.82
CA ASN A 30 -11.20 -5.93 -3.45
C ASN A 30 -11.19 -7.47 -3.63
N ARG A 31 -9.99 -8.05 -3.77
CA ARG A 31 -9.80 -9.50 -3.95
C ARG A 31 -9.46 -10.24 -2.67
N ARG A 32 -9.25 -9.53 -1.55
CA ARG A 32 -8.85 -10.12 -0.26
C ARG A 32 -9.86 -11.13 0.25
N SER A 33 -11.16 -10.85 0.07
CA SER A 33 -12.24 -11.79 0.43
C SER A 33 -12.18 -13.11 -0.35
N ALA A 34 -11.63 -13.10 -1.57
CA ALA A 34 -11.51 -14.26 -2.44
C ALA A 34 -10.31 -15.18 -2.12
N LEU A 35 -9.44 -14.80 -1.18
CA LEU A 35 -8.31 -15.65 -0.78
C LEU A 35 -8.79 -17.02 -0.26
N PRO A 36 -8.26 -18.16 -0.73
CA PRO A 36 -8.59 -19.45 -0.14
C PRO A 36 -8.21 -19.56 1.35
N ALA A 37 -8.99 -20.30 2.13
CA ALA A 37 -8.89 -20.33 3.60
C ALA A 37 -7.61 -20.96 4.15
N LEU A 38 -6.96 -21.78 3.33
CA LEU A 38 -5.84 -22.62 3.72
C LEU A 38 -4.55 -22.22 2.99
N LEU A 39 -4.48 -21.02 2.41
CA LEU A 39 -3.22 -20.56 1.84
C LEU A 39 -2.25 -20.17 2.96
N ASP A 40 -1.05 -20.71 2.84
CA ASP A 40 0.13 -20.20 3.52
C ASP A 40 0.54 -18.83 2.93
N GLU A 41 1.48 -18.16 3.59
CA GLU A 41 1.95 -16.83 3.18
C GLU A 41 2.45 -16.82 1.72
N GLU A 42 3.10 -17.89 1.28
CA GLU A 42 3.59 -18.04 -0.09
C GLU A 42 2.44 -18.26 -1.10
N GLY A 43 1.40 -19.00 -0.74
CA GLY A 43 0.18 -19.12 -1.53
C GLY A 43 -0.54 -17.78 -1.71
N VAL A 44 -0.65 -16.99 -0.63
CA VAL A 44 -1.20 -15.63 -0.67
C VAL A 44 -0.33 -14.72 -1.55
N ARG A 45 0.99 -14.84 -1.44
CA ARG A 45 1.93 -14.11 -2.29
C ARG A 45 1.74 -14.43 -3.77
N ARG A 46 1.65 -15.70 -4.15
CA ARG A 46 1.41 -16.12 -5.55
C ARG A 46 0.10 -15.59 -6.09
N PHE A 47 -0.96 -15.61 -5.28
CA PHE A 47 -2.26 -15.04 -5.66
C PHE A 47 -2.16 -13.55 -6.04
N TYR A 48 -1.49 -12.76 -5.20
CA TYR A 48 -1.31 -11.33 -5.47
C TYR A 48 -0.24 -11.03 -6.53
N LEU A 49 0.77 -11.88 -6.70
CA LEU A 49 1.72 -11.80 -7.81
C LEU A 49 1.02 -11.91 -9.16
N GLN A 50 0.11 -12.87 -9.32
CA GLN A 50 -0.67 -13.01 -10.55
C GLN A 50 -1.49 -11.75 -10.85
N HIS A 51 -2.05 -11.12 -9.82
CA HIS A 51 -2.78 -9.87 -10.02
C HIS A 51 -1.85 -8.71 -10.39
N LEU A 52 -0.70 -8.60 -9.73
CA LEU A 52 0.33 -7.62 -10.08
C LEU A 52 0.74 -7.75 -11.54
N GLU A 53 1.03 -8.97 -12.00
CA GLU A 53 1.41 -9.26 -13.38
C GLU A 53 0.35 -8.82 -14.39
N ALA A 54 -0.94 -8.96 -14.06
CA ALA A 54 -2.05 -8.50 -14.88
C ALA A 54 -2.18 -6.96 -14.93
N GLU A 55 -1.72 -6.25 -13.90
CA GLU A 55 -1.77 -4.77 -13.80
C GLU A 55 -0.51 -4.08 -14.37
N LEU A 56 0.59 -4.80 -14.60
CA LEU A 56 1.82 -4.25 -15.19
C LEU A 56 1.63 -3.60 -16.57
N PRO A 57 0.80 -4.12 -17.50
CA PRO A 57 0.53 -3.44 -18.76
C PRO A 57 -0.09 -2.06 -18.57
N ALA A 58 -0.96 -1.89 -17.56
CA ALA A 58 -1.58 -0.60 -17.24
C ALA A 58 -0.56 0.41 -16.70
N LEU A 59 0.42 -0.03 -15.90
CA LEU A 59 1.55 0.80 -15.47
C LEU A 59 2.38 1.29 -16.66
N ARG A 60 2.73 0.38 -17.57
CA ARG A 60 3.49 0.72 -18.79
C ARG A 60 2.75 1.73 -19.65
N GLU A 61 1.44 1.56 -19.78
CA GLU A 61 0.60 2.47 -20.54
C GLU A 61 0.49 3.85 -19.86
N ALA A 62 0.31 3.89 -18.53
CA ALA A 62 0.32 5.12 -17.77
C ALA A 62 1.66 5.87 -17.88
N ALA A 63 2.79 5.14 -17.84
CA ALA A 63 4.11 5.71 -18.02
C ALA A 63 4.32 6.27 -19.44
N ARG A 64 3.80 5.60 -20.48
CA ARG A 64 3.83 6.10 -21.87
C ARG A 64 2.98 7.35 -22.06
N GLN A 65 1.79 7.39 -21.47
CA GLN A 65 0.89 8.54 -21.54
C GLN A 65 1.44 9.75 -20.77
N SER A 66 2.19 9.50 -19.68
CA SER A 66 2.98 10.52 -18.98
C SER A 66 4.24 10.95 -19.77
N GLY A 67 4.58 10.19 -20.82
CA GLY A 67 5.79 10.29 -21.63
C GLY A 67 5.82 11.44 -22.63
N GLU A 68 4.80 12.30 -22.72
CA GLU A 68 4.98 13.62 -23.37
C GLU A 68 6.05 14.47 -22.64
N ALA A 69 6.39 14.12 -21.39
CA ALA A 69 7.43 14.77 -20.57
C ALA A 69 8.74 13.96 -20.39
N LEU A 70 8.85 12.70 -20.86
CA LEU A 70 10.05 11.85 -20.66
C LEU A 70 10.50 11.13 -21.94
N ALA A 71 11.82 11.04 -22.13
CA ALA A 71 12.40 10.21 -23.19
C ALA A 71 12.04 8.72 -23.01
N PRO A 72 11.91 7.93 -24.10
CA PRO A 72 11.49 6.51 -24.03
C PRO A 72 12.32 5.63 -23.09
N ALA A 73 13.63 5.88 -23.02
CA ALA A 73 14.54 5.16 -22.13
C ALA A 73 14.32 5.49 -20.64
N ALA A 74 13.91 6.72 -20.33
CA ALA A 74 13.61 7.14 -18.96
C ALA A 74 12.25 6.60 -18.50
N ALA A 75 11.26 6.52 -19.40
CA ALA A 75 9.97 5.89 -19.12
C ALA A 75 10.12 4.39 -18.78
N GLN A 76 11.00 3.67 -19.50
CA GLN A 76 11.24 2.25 -19.22
C GLN A 76 11.92 2.03 -17.87
N ARG A 77 12.98 2.79 -17.56
CA ARG A 77 13.68 2.70 -16.25
C ARG A 77 12.74 2.98 -15.08
N PHE A 78 11.87 3.98 -15.25
CA PHE A 78 10.87 4.33 -14.26
C PHE A 78 9.87 3.19 -13.99
N VAL A 79 9.42 2.50 -15.04
CA VAL A 79 8.57 1.30 -14.89
C VAL A 79 9.31 0.18 -14.17
N ASP A 80 10.57 -0.09 -14.55
CA ASP A 80 11.36 -1.17 -13.95
C ASP A 80 11.61 -0.92 -12.45
N GLU A 81 11.88 0.33 -12.06
CA GLU A 81 12.05 0.73 -10.66
C GLU A 81 10.73 0.64 -9.87
N ALA A 82 9.61 1.09 -10.44
CA ALA A 82 8.30 0.99 -9.81
C ALA A 82 7.87 -0.47 -9.62
N GLU A 83 8.10 -1.32 -10.63
CA GLU A 83 7.88 -2.77 -10.54
C GLU A 83 8.77 -3.39 -9.45
N GLY A 84 10.06 -3.01 -9.41
CA GLY A 84 11.01 -3.46 -8.40
C GLY A 84 10.59 -3.09 -6.98
N LEU A 85 10.14 -1.84 -6.77
CA LEU A 85 9.63 -1.37 -5.48
C LEU A 85 8.41 -2.18 -5.03
N VAL A 86 7.44 -2.39 -5.93
CA VAL A 86 6.23 -3.13 -5.58
C VAL A 86 6.56 -4.60 -5.28
N ARG A 87 7.35 -5.26 -6.13
CA ARG A 87 7.70 -6.68 -5.95
C ARG A 87 8.58 -6.91 -4.71
N GLY A 88 9.50 -5.99 -4.43
CA GLY A 88 10.47 -6.12 -3.34
C GLY A 88 9.96 -5.67 -1.99
N VAL A 89 9.11 -4.63 -1.95
CA VAL A 89 8.73 -3.95 -0.70
C VAL A 89 7.22 -4.03 -0.45
N VAL A 90 6.43 -3.49 -1.37
CA VAL A 90 4.98 -3.28 -1.15
C VAL A 90 4.25 -4.62 -1.05
N LEU A 91 4.46 -5.50 -2.02
CA LEU A 91 3.77 -6.78 -2.09
C LEU A 91 4.12 -7.70 -0.90
N PRO A 92 5.38 -7.94 -0.54
CA PRO A 92 5.69 -8.75 0.65
C PRO A 92 5.12 -8.16 1.94
N ALA A 93 5.13 -6.82 2.10
CA ALA A 93 4.54 -6.16 3.26
C ALA A 93 3.02 -6.34 3.31
N TYR A 94 2.36 -6.14 2.18
CA TYR A 94 0.92 -6.33 2.04
C TYR A 94 0.50 -7.78 2.31
N VAL A 95 1.21 -8.75 1.74
CA VAL A 95 0.91 -10.19 1.91
C VAL A 95 0.95 -10.59 3.39
N ARG A 96 1.98 -10.17 4.14
CA ARG A 96 2.09 -10.45 5.57
C ARG A 96 0.91 -9.89 6.36
N LEU A 97 0.46 -8.69 5.98
CA LEU A 97 -0.66 -8.01 6.62
C LEU A 97 -1.99 -8.70 6.29
N ALA A 98 -2.27 -8.88 5.00
CA ALA A 98 -3.49 -9.48 4.48
C ALA A 98 -3.67 -10.94 4.93
N ALA A 99 -2.61 -11.74 4.95
CA ALA A 99 -2.68 -13.14 5.40
C ALA A 99 -3.09 -13.24 6.87
N ARG A 100 -2.45 -12.45 7.75
CA ARG A 100 -2.75 -12.44 9.19
C ARG A 100 -4.14 -11.90 9.49
N TYR A 101 -4.54 -10.83 8.82
CA TYR A 101 -5.85 -10.22 9.02
C TYR A 101 -6.98 -11.11 8.51
N THR A 102 -6.87 -11.61 7.28
CA THR A 102 -7.88 -12.48 6.65
C THR A 102 -8.09 -13.78 7.43
N ALA A 103 -7.02 -14.38 7.95
CA ALA A 103 -7.13 -15.56 8.81
C ALA A 103 -7.93 -15.28 10.09
N ARG A 104 -7.76 -14.10 10.70
CA ARG A 104 -8.51 -13.71 11.90
C ARG A 104 -9.95 -13.31 11.58
N GLU A 105 -10.16 -12.56 10.52
CA GLU A 105 -11.47 -12.12 10.06
C GLU A 105 -12.39 -13.31 9.77
N ARG A 106 -11.85 -14.37 9.17
CA ARG A 106 -12.61 -15.61 8.91
C ARG A 106 -13.05 -16.37 10.15
N ASN A 107 -12.33 -16.23 11.25
CA ASN A 107 -12.74 -16.79 12.53
C ASN A 107 -13.52 -15.77 13.36
N ASP A 108 -14.09 -14.71 12.76
CA ASP A 108 -14.73 -13.58 13.45
C ASP A 108 -13.89 -13.00 14.60
N PHE A 109 -12.58 -13.06 14.43
CA PHE A 109 -11.56 -12.68 15.41
C PHE A 109 -11.58 -13.51 16.70
N TYR A 110 -12.37 -14.57 16.82
CA TYR A 110 -12.29 -15.52 17.92
C TYR A 110 -10.93 -16.21 17.99
N ARG A 111 -10.57 -16.71 19.17
CA ARG A 111 -9.40 -17.58 19.36
C ARG A 111 -9.79 -19.04 19.21
N ALA A 112 -10.98 -19.38 19.69
CA ALA A 112 -11.53 -20.71 19.55
C ALA A 112 -12.04 -20.94 18.11
N PRO A 113 -12.03 -22.19 17.62
CA PRO A 113 -12.72 -22.56 16.39
C PRO A 113 -14.21 -22.19 16.42
N GLU A 114 -14.83 -22.02 15.25
CA GLU A 114 -16.24 -21.62 15.08
C GLU A 114 -17.22 -22.33 16.01
N ARG A 115 -17.14 -23.66 16.10
CA ARG A 115 -17.98 -24.49 16.98
C ARG A 115 -17.91 -24.14 18.47
N PHE A 116 -16.90 -23.38 18.91
CA PHE A 116 -16.66 -23.01 20.29
C PHE A 116 -16.73 -21.49 20.53
N HIS A 117 -17.16 -20.69 19.55
CA HIS A 117 -17.30 -19.23 19.73
C HIS A 117 -18.24 -18.88 20.89
N ALA A 118 -19.36 -19.60 21.02
CA ALA A 118 -20.28 -19.43 22.14
C ALA A 118 -19.62 -19.75 23.49
N LEU A 119 -18.78 -20.79 23.54
CA LEU A 119 -18.04 -21.15 24.74
C LEU A 119 -16.98 -20.10 25.09
N GLU A 120 -16.29 -19.52 24.10
CA GLU A 120 -15.37 -18.39 24.32
C GLU A 120 -16.12 -17.19 24.90
N ARG A 121 -17.30 -16.84 24.37
CA ARG A 121 -18.13 -15.74 24.91
C ARG A 121 -18.56 -16.00 26.35
N VAL A 122 -19.07 -17.18 26.66
CA VAL A 122 -19.47 -17.55 28.03
C VAL A 122 -18.26 -17.53 28.96
N GLY A 123 -17.12 -18.08 28.53
CA GLY A 123 -15.87 -18.05 29.28
C GLY A 123 -15.39 -16.63 29.57
N LEU A 124 -15.47 -15.74 28.59
CA LEU A 124 -15.12 -14.32 28.76
C LEU A 124 -16.10 -13.57 29.67
N ALA A 125 -17.39 -13.86 29.59
CA ALA A 125 -18.39 -13.30 30.49
C ALA A 125 -18.15 -13.75 31.94
N LEU A 126 -17.86 -15.04 32.15
CA LEU A 126 -17.48 -15.58 33.46
C LEU A 126 -16.18 -14.98 33.97
N ALA A 127 -15.16 -14.83 33.12
CA ALA A 127 -13.91 -14.18 33.49
C ALA A 127 -14.14 -12.70 33.88
N GLY A 128 -14.99 -11.97 33.14
CA GLY A 128 -15.44 -10.63 33.48
C GLY A 128 -16.13 -10.59 34.84
N MET A 129 -17.06 -11.52 35.10
CA MET A 129 -17.74 -11.63 36.40
C MET A 129 -16.75 -11.84 37.55
N LEU A 130 -15.79 -12.76 37.40
CA LEU A 130 -14.77 -13.02 38.42
C LEU A 130 -13.88 -11.78 38.65
N ALA A 131 -13.49 -11.09 37.58
CA ALA A 131 -12.73 -9.85 37.68
C ALA A 131 -13.52 -8.74 38.40
N GLY A 132 -14.80 -8.57 38.07
CA GLY A 132 -15.68 -7.62 38.74
C GLY A 132 -15.86 -7.93 40.22
N LEU A 133 -16.04 -9.21 40.57
CA LEU A 133 -16.14 -9.65 41.96
C LEU A 133 -14.85 -9.36 42.74
N PHE A 134 -13.70 -9.64 42.13
CA PHE A 134 -12.39 -9.33 42.70
C PHE A 134 -12.22 -7.82 42.96
N VAL A 135 -12.65 -6.98 42.01
CA VAL A 135 -12.58 -5.51 42.13
C VAL A 135 -13.45 -4.99 43.28
N VAL A 136 -14.67 -5.49 43.44
CA VAL A 136 -15.57 -5.09 44.54
C VAL A 136 -15.07 -5.60 45.90
N TRP A 137 -14.41 -6.76 45.93
CA TRP A 137 -13.83 -7.33 47.15
C TRP A 137 -12.52 -6.64 47.57
N ALA A 138 -11.79 -6.05 46.62
CA ALA A 138 -10.51 -5.41 46.87
C ALA A 138 -10.67 -4.14 47.74
N PRO A 139 -10.08 -4.09 48.96
CA PRO A 139 -10.32 -3.00 49.92
C PRO A 139 -9.72 -1.64 49.50
N PHE A 140 -8.88 -1.62 48.47
CA PHE A 140 -8.19 -0.43 47.97
C PHE A 140 -8.86 0.22 46.74
N ILE A 141 -9.89 -0.42 46.16
CA ILE A 141 -10.64 0.15 45.03
C ILE A 141 -11.97 0.68 45.58
N PRO A 142 -12.24 1.99 45.55
CA PRO A 142 -13.45 2.58 46.11
C PRO A 142 -14.69 2.35 45.22
N LEU A 143 -14.94 1.10 44.79
CA LEU A 143 -16.08 0.68 43.99
C LEU A 143 -16.93 -0.31 44.80
N TRP A 144 -17.78 0.22 45.68
CA TRP A 144 -18.55 -0.57 46.65
C TRP A 144 -19.89 -1.08 46.09
N SER A 145 -20.32 -0.61 44.91
CA SER A 145 -21.57 -1.05 44.28
C SER A 145 -21.39 -2.40 43.57
N LYS A 146 -22.32 -3.33 43.80
CA LYS A 146 -22.35 -4.62 43.09
C LYS A 146 -22.67 -4.49 41.60
N GLU A 147 -23.16 -3.32 41.16
CA GLU A 147 -23.46 -3.01 39.77
C GLU A 147 -22.19 -3.02 38.89
N TRP A 148 -21.01 -2.77 39.48
CA TRP A 148 -19.74 -2.85 38.76
C TRP A 148 -19.48 -4.26 38.23
N VAL A 149 -19.89 -5.31 38.94
CA VAL A 149 -19.76 -6.70 38.47
C VAL A 149 -20.52 -6.91 37.16
N ALA A 150 -21.73 -6.35 37.05
CA ALA A 150 -22.52 -6.42 35.83
C ALA A 150 -21.82 -5.71 34.65
N LEU A 151 -21.19 -4.55 34.90
CA LEU A 151 -20.40 -3.86 33.88
C LEU A 151 -19.23 -4.72 33.38
N PHE A 152 -18.52 -5.40 34.27
CA PHE A 152 -17.44 -6.31 33.87
C PHE A 152 -17.93 -7.54 33.11
N VAL A 153 -19.11 -8.09 33.46
CA VAL A 153 -19.75 -9.18 32.70
C VAL A 153 -20.08 -8.72 31.27
N VAL A 154 -20.72 -7.55 31.13
CA VAL A 154 -21.03 -6.95 29.83
C VAL A 154 -19.73 -6.67 29.06
N GLY A 155 -18.71 -6.15 29.73
CA GLY A 155 -17.38 -5.93 29.14
C GLY A 155 -16.75 -7.22 28.62
N GLY A 156 -16.84 -8.32 29.38
CA GLY A 156 -16.40 -9.65 28.94
C GLY A 156 -17.16 -10.15 27.71
N LEU A 157 -18.47 -9.93 27.65
CA LEU A 157 -19.30 -10.31 26.51
C LEU A 157 -18.98 -9.50 25.24
N LEU A 158 -18.68 -8.20 25.40
CA LEU A 158 -18.33 -7.29 24.30
C LEU A 158 -16.86 -7.38 23.88
N TYR A 159 -16.02 -8.06 24.64
CA TYR A 159 -14.58 -8.16 24.37
C TYR A 159 -14.24 -8.68 22.96
N PRO A 160 -14.92 -9.71 22.39
CA PRO A 160 -14.67 -10.14 21.01
C PRO A 160 -14.93 -9.03 19.99
N GLU A 161 -15.98 -8.22 20.18
CA GLU A 161 -16.31 -7.10 19.30
C GLU A 161 -15.28 -5.98 19.40
N LEU A 162 -14.82 -5.67 20.62
CA LEU A 162 -13.77 -4.69 20.85
C LEU A 162 -12.45 -5.12 20.19
N ARG A 163 -12.12 -6.41 20.29
CA ARG A 163 -10.94 -7.00 19.62
C ARG A 163 -11.05 -6.91 18.10
N ARG A 164 -12.22 -7.22 17.53
CA ARG A 164 -12.51 -7.04 16.10
C ARG A 164 -12.30 -5.59 15.67
N TRP A 165 -12.92 -4.65 16.38
CA TRP A 165 -12.79 -3.22 16.11
C TRP A 165 -11.33 -2.75 16.15
N ALA A 166 -10.59 -3.12 17.20
CA ALA A 166 -9.18 -2.76 17.34
C ALA A 166 -8.31 -3.36 16.22
N ALA A 167 -8.58 -4.61 15.83
CA ALA A 167 -7.87 -5.27 14.75
C ALA A 167 -8.13 -4.58 13.40
N THR A 168 -9.38 -4.21 13.10
CA THR A 168 -9.74 -3.46 11.88
C THR A 168 -9.05 -2.11 11.84
N ARG A 169 -9.06 -1.35 12.94
CA ARG A 169 -8.37 -0.05 13.02
C ARG A 169 -6.86 -0.16 12.85
N THR A 170 -6.27 -1.23 13.39
CA THR A 170 -4.83 -1.48 13.25
C THR A 170 -4.50 -1.83 11.80
N TYR A 171 -5.31 -2.68 11.17
CA TYR A 171 -5.17 -3.04 9.76
C TYR A 171 -5.27 -1.82 8.83
N GLU A 172 -6.30 -0.99 8.98
CA GLU A 172 -6.47 0.24 8.21
C GLU A 172 -5.26 1.17 8.33
N ARG A 173 -4.72 1.33 9.56
CA ARG A 173 -3.52 2.14 9.79
C ARG A 173 -2.29 1.56 9.11
N GLU A 174 -2.11 0.25 9.16
CA GLU A 174 -0.95 -0.43 8.55
C GLU A 174 -1.02 -0.38 7.01
N VAL A 175 -2.20 -0.56 6.41
CA VAL A 175 -2.41 -0.37 4.96
C VAL A 175 -2.13 1.07 4.55
N ASN A 176 -2.69 2.05 5.27
CA ASN A 176 -2.45 3.47 4.95
C ASN A 176 -0.97 3.85 5.12
N ALA A 177 -0.29 3.31 6.13
CA ALA A 177 1.15 3.50 6.30
C ALA A 177 1.95 2.93 5.13
N LEU A 178 1.52 1.79 4.58
CA LEU A 178 2.11 1.18 3.39
C LEU A 178 1.91 2.04 2.14
N VAL A 179 0.70 2.57 1.92
CA VAL A 179 0.39 3.51 0.83
C VAL A 179 1.31 4.72 0.92
N HIS A 180 1.35 5.39 2.08
CA HIS A 180 2.18 6.58 2.25
C HIS A 180 3.67 6.30 2.11
N ALA A 181 4.14 5.11 2.49
CA ALA A 181 5.53 4.71 2.26
C ALA A 181 5.83 4.52 0.77
N ALA A 182 4.93 3.87 0.03
CA ALA A 182 5.05 3.69 -1.40
C ALA A 182 5.01 5.03 -2.16
N ASP A 183 4.12 5.96 -1.79
CA ASP A 183 4.02 7.29 -2.38
C ASP A 183 5.29 8.13 -2.19
N ARG A 184 5.89 8.07 -0.99
CA ARG A 184 7.15 8.76 -0.70
C ARG A 184 8.28 8.23 -1.57
N GLU A 185 8.38 6.91 -1.72
CA GLU A 185 9.44 6.31 -2.54
C GLU A 185 9.18 6.56 -4.04
N ALA A 186 7.92 6.47 -4.51
CA ALA A 186 7.56 6.81 -5.88
C ALA A 186 7.87 8.27 -6.23
N SER A 187 7.59 9.21 -5.32
CA SER A 187 7.93 10.62 -5.47
C SER A 187 9.44 10.82 -5.56
N ARG A 188 10.22 10.08 -4.77
CA ARG A 188 11.69 10.11 -4.79
C ARG A 188 12.25 9.59 -6.12
N LEU A 189 11.72 8.49 -6.64
CA LEU A 189 12.13 7.93 -7.93
C LEU A 189 11.83 8.90 -9.09
N ALA A 190 10.63 9.49 -9.09
CA ALA A 190 10.23 10.48 -10.09
C ALA A 190 11.10 11.74 -10.05
N LEU A 191 11.42 12.27 -8.85
CA LEU A 191 12.34 13.40 -8.70
C LEU A 191 13.75 13.06 -9.20
N GLY A 192 14.26 11.87 -8.91
CA GLY A 192 15.56 11.42 -9.42
C GLY A 192 15.62 11.39 -10.95
N HIS A 193 14.55 10.93 -11.60
CA HIS A 193 14.46 10.92 -13.06
C HIS A 193 14.33 12.32 -13.67
N LEU A 194 13.54 13.21 -13.06
CA LEU A 194 13.42 14.61 -13.50
C LEU A 194 14.74 15.38 -13.36
N LEU A 195 15.52 15.12 -12.30
CA LEU A 195 16.82 15.76 -12.07
C LEU A 195 17.95 15.19 -12.93
N THR A 196 17.82 13.94 -13.39
CA THR A 196 18.80 13.29 -14.29
C THR A 196 18.53 13.59 -15.77
N ALA A 197 17.27 13.89 -16.15
CA ALA A 197 16.88 14.27 -17.50
C ALA A 197 17.68 15.44 -18.13
N PRO A 198 18.05 16.53 -17.42
CA PRO A 198 18.86 17.60 -18.00
C PRO A 198 20.29 17.19 -18.37
N GLU A 199 20.87 16.17 -17.73
CA GLU A 199 22.25 15.76 -18.04
C GLU A 199 22.37 14.90 -19.31
N LEU A 200 21.32 14.17 -19.67
CA LEU A 200 21.28 13.37 -20.90
C LEU A 200 20.95 14.19 -22.16
N SER A 201 20.34 15.37 -22.00
CA SER A 201 20.14 16.34 -23.09
C SER A 201 21.36 17.24 -23.31
N ALA A 202 22.34 17.22 -22.40
CA ALA A 202 23.55 18.06 -22.43
C ALA A 202 24.82 17.28 -22.79
N ALA A 203 24.70 16.24 -23.64
CA ALA A 203 25.84 15.68 -24.36
C ALA A 203 25.87 16.23 -25.79
N PRO A 204 27.06 16.57 -26.32
CA PRO A 204 27.28 17.76 -27.11
C PRO A 204 26.74 17.65 -28.54
N GLU A 205 26.02 18.70 -28.94
CA GLU A 205 25.83 19.11 -30.32
C GLU A 205 27.22 19.12 -31.00
N GLU A 206 27.49 18.13 -31.84
CA GLU A 206 28.67 18.10 -32.71
C GLU A 206 28.68 19.41 -33.50
N LEU A 207 29.62 20.28 -33.14
CA LEU A 207 29.92 21.54 -33.81
C LEU A 207 29.94 21.34 -35.33
N PRO A 208 29.20 22.13 -36.12
CA PRO A 208 29.30 22.07 -37.56
C PRO A 208 30.74 22.44 -37.96
N LEU A 209 31.47 21.49 -38.53
CA LEU A 209 32.82 21.69 -39.04
C LEU A 209 32.82 22.91 -39.97
N PRO A 210 33.74 23.87 -39.79
CA PRO A 210 33.85 25.01 -40.69
C PRO A 210 34.15 24.49 -42.11
N SER A 211 33.31 24.91 -43.04
CA SER A 211 33.41 24.64 -44.47
C SER A 211 34.82 24.94 -44.98
N MET A 212 35.60 23.89 -45.24
CA MET A 212 36.83 24.03 -46.00
C MET A 212 36.47 24.40 -47.44
N SER A 213 36.60 25.69 -47.73
CA SER A 213 36.52 26.25 -49.06
C SER A 213 37.56 25.61 -49.99
N PRO A 214 37.22 25.16 -51.21
CA PRO A 214 38.16 24.52 -52.10
C PRO A 214 39.13 25.56 -52.67
N ARG A 215 40.42 25.46 -52.33
CA ARG A 215 41.47 26.23 -53.00
C ARG A 215 41.71 25.65 -54.39
N HIS A 216 41.31 26.42 -55.39
CA HIS A 216 41.59 26.18 -56.81
C HIS A 216 43.11 26.10 -57.06
N PRO A 217 43.59 25.20 -57.93
CA PRO A 217 45.00 25.15 -58.34
C PRO A 217 45.31 26.28 -59.31
N ASN A 218 46.38 27.04 -59.07
CA ASN A 218 46.93 27.95 -60.08
C ASN A 218 48.20 27.35 -60.69
N ARG A 219 48.15 27.22 -62.01
CA ARG A 219 49.22 26.81 -62.93
C ARG A 219 50.22 27.95 -63.15
N SER A 220 51.36 27.57 -63.75
CA SER A 220 52.38 28.41 -64.44
C SER A 220 53.38 29.08 -63.48
N THR A 221 54.70 28.96 -63.66
CA THR A 221 55.55 28.73 -64.85
C THR A 221 56.84 28.03 -64.45
#